data_AF-A0A2N0QHX2-F1
#
_entry.id   AF-A0A2N0QHX2-F1
#
_cell.length_a   1.000
_cell.length_b   1.000
_cell.length_c   1.000
_cell.angle_alpha   90.00
_cell.angle_beta   90.00
_cell.angle_gamma   90.00
#
_symmetry.space_group_name_H-M   'P 1'
#
loop_
_entity.id
_entity.type
_entity.pdbx_description
1 polymer ?
#
loop_
_entity_poly.entity_id
_entity_poly.type
_entity_poly.pdbx_seq_one_letter_code
_entity_poly.pdbx_strand_id
1 'polypeptide(L)'
;MYHKAMLDLNLLYKSYSYSYEYISYIYLLREYADFWLYLNTNNNNDLSKLGIINEFSKYMYKELRVYFISNLVNLNSELHQLQENNINR
;
A
#
# COMPACT_ATOMS: atom_id res chain seq x y z
N MET A 1 2.89 -18.52 0.36
CA MET A 1 2.66 -17.10 0.72
C MET A 1 2.03 -16.33 -0.44
N TYR A 2 2.66 -16.29 -1.62
CA TYR A 2 2.13 -15.56 -2.79
C TYR A 2 0.72 -15.98 -3.26
N HIS A 3 0.37 -17.28 -3.17
CA HIS A 3 -0.98 -17.74 -3.53
C HIS A 3 -2.07 -17.09 -2.66
N LYS A 4 -1.84 -16.97 -1.35
CA LYS A 4 -2.79 -16.32 -0.43
C LYS A 4 -2.90 -14.82 -0.74
N ALA A 5 -1.76 -14.13 -0.87
CA ALA A 5 -1.73 -12.72 -1.25
C ALA A 5 -2.44 -12.43 -2.58
N MET A 6 -2.31 -13.33 -3.57
CA MET A 6 -3.01 -13.22 -4.84
C MET A 6 -4.53 -13.41 -4.70
N LEU A 7 -4.99 -14.34 -3.85
CA LEU A 7 -6.41 -14.49 -3.53
C LEU A 7 -6.96 -13.24 -2.83
N ASP A 8 -6.23 -12.73 -1.84
CA ASP A 8 -6.59 -11.51 -1.12
C ASP A 8 -6.66 -10.28 -2.06
N LEU A 9 -5.74 -10.19 -3.04
CA LEU A 9 -5.75 -9.16 -4.08
C LEU A 9 -6.95 -9.30 -5.04
N ASN A 10 -7.27 -10.53 -5.44
CA ASN A 10 -8.47 -10.78 -6.26
C ASN A 10 -9.76 -10.41 -5.50
N LEU A 11 -9.80 -10.65 -4.19
CA LEU A 11 -10.92 -10.23 -3.35
C LEU A 11 -10.98 -8.70 -3.25
N LEU A 12 -9.86 -8.02 -3.09
CA LEU A 12 -9.80 -6.55 -3.13
C LEU A 12 -10.44 -5.99 -4.41
N TYR A 13 -10.10 -6.54 -5.58
CA TYR A 13 -10.68 -6.11 -6.85
C TYR A 13 -12.19 -6.35 -6.93
N LYS A 14 -12.69 -7.46 -6.40
CA LYS A 14 -14.13 -7.75 -6.34
C LYS A 14 -14.86 -6.83 -5.37
N SER A 15 -14.23 -6.55 -4.23
CA SER A 15 -14.78 -5.68 -3.18
C SER A 15 -14.60 -4.20 -3.49
N TYR A 16 -13.86 -3.79 -4.53
CA TYR A 16 -13.70 -2.37 -4.90
C TYR A 16 -15.03 -1.66 -5.17
N SER A 17 -16.08 -2.40 -5.55
CA SER A 17 -17.44 -1.89 -5.71
C SER A 17 -18.24 -1.79 -4.39
N TYR A 18 -17.76 -2.36 -3.29
CA TYR A 18 -18.42 -2.42 -1.98
C TYR A 18 -17.52 -1.80 -0.89
N SER A 19 -17.94 -0.67 -0.32
CA SER A 19 -17.06 0.24 0.43
C SER A 19 -16.45 -0.31 1.72
N TYR A 20 -17.08 -1.26 2.42
CA TYR A 20 -16.66 -1.65 3.77
C TYR A 20 -15.58 -2.74 3.80
N GLU A 21 -15.68 -3.76 2.94
CA GLU A 21 -14.72 -4.87 2.93
C GLU A 21 -13.40 -4.50 2.26
N TYR A 22 -13.45 -3.54 1.33
CA TYR A 22 -12.31 -3.04 0.58
C TYR A 22 -11.14 -2.59 1.48
N ILE A 23 -11.44 -1.85 2.55
CA ILE A 23 -10.43 -1.31 3.46
C ILE A 23 -9.72 -2.44 4.21
N SER A 24 -10.45 -3.46 4.66
CA SER A 24 -9.87 -4.61 5.37
C SER A 24 -8.86 -5.37 4.51
N TYR A 25 -9.16 -5.57 3.22
CA TYR A 25 -8.23 -6.21 2.30
C TYR A 25 -6.98 -5.38 2.04
N ILE A 26 -7.08 -4.04 1.97
CA ILE A 26 -5.91 -3.15 1.88
C ILE A 26 -4.96 -3.38 3.06
N TYR A 27 -5.47 -3.38 4.29
CA TYR A 27 -4.64 -3.59 5.48
C TYR A 27 -4.01 -4.97 5.50
N LEU A 28 -4.77 -6.00 5.16
CA LEU A 28 -4.24 -7.37 5.11
C LEU A 28 -3.15 -7.52 4.04
N LEU A 29 -3.35 -6.89 2.88
CA LEU A 29 -2.40 -6.93 1.77
C LEU A 29 -1.12 -6.15 2.05
N ARG A 30 -1.16 -5.10 2.88
CA ARG A 30 0.00 -4.30 3.30
C ARG A 30 1.12 -5.17 3.88
N GLU A 31 0.77 -6.25 4.58
CA GLU A 31 1.70 -7.14 5.29
C GLU A 31 2.53 -8.04 4.35
N TYR A 32 2.14 -8.17 3.08
CA TYR A 32 2.85 -9.03 2.12
C TYR A 32 3.95 -8.28 1.34
N ALA A 33 4.93 -7.67 2.04
CA ALA A 33 5.97 -6.86 1.40
C ALA A 33 6.72 -7.58 0.25
N ASP A 34 7.12 -8.83 0.46
CA ASP A 34 7.81 -9.64 -0.57
C ASP A 34 6.94 -9.92 -1.80
N PHE A 35 5.62 -10.01 -1.62
CA PHE A 35 4.68 -10.20 -2.72
C PHE A 35 4.66 -8.96 -3.61
N TRP A 36 4.64 -7.77 -3.02
CA TRP A 36 4.65 -6.52 -3.76
C TRP A 36 5.97 -6.28 -4.48
N LEU A 37 7.09 -6.64 -3.86
CA LEU A 37 8.40 -6.60 -4.51
C LEU A 37 8.45 -7.52 -5.74
N TYR A 38 7.92 -8.74 -5.62
CA TYR A 38 7.79 -9.69 -6.74
C TYR A 38 6.85 -9.16 -7.83
N LEU A 39 5.71 -8.56 -7.46
CA LEU A 39 4.73 -8.09 -8.42
C LEU A 39 5.22 -6.85 -9.19
N ASN A 40 5.99 -5.98 -8.55
CA ASN A 40 6.52 -4.74 -9.12
C ASN A 40 7.97 -4.82 -9.58
N THR A 41 8.57 -6.00 -9.77
CA THR A 41 10.01 -6.15 -10.08
C THR A 41 10.46 -5.39 -11.35
N ASN A 42 9.55 -5.06 -12.26
CA ASN A 42 9.84 -4.29 -13.49
C ASN A 42 9.30 -2.85 -13.47
N ASN A 43 8.84 -2.36 -12.32
CA ASN A 43 8.12 -1.09 -12.23
C ASN A 43 9.05 0.09 -11.90
N ASN A 44 9.69 0.65 -12.94
CA ASN A 44 10.69 1.71 -12.80
C ASN A 44 10.13 3.13 -12.59
N ASN A 45 8.81 3.33 -12.42
CA ASN A 45 8.33 4.69 -12.23
C ASN A 45 8.71 5.18 -10.84
N ASP A 46 9.59 6.18 -10.82
CA ASP A 46 9.94 6.92 -9.64
C ASP A 46 8.76 7.78 -9.18
N LEU A 47 8.11 7.35 -8.10
CA LEU A 47 7.03 8.08 -7.42
C LEU A 47 7.52 8.70 -6.10
N SER A 48 8.83 8.76 -5.86
CA SER A 48 9.41 9.34 -4.64
C SER A 48 9.04 10.82 -4.48
N LYS A 49 8.89 11.56 -5.59
CA LYS A 49 8.38 12.95 -5.60
C LYS A 49 6.96 13.10 -5.06
N LEU A 50 6.20 12.01 -4.99
CA LEU A 50 4.87 11.96 -4.36
C LEU A 50 4.92 11.32 -2.97
N GLY A 51 6.11 11.06 -2.42
CA GLY A 51 6.30 10.38 -1.14
C GLY A 51 6.02 8.88 -1.17
N ILE A 52 5.80 8.31 -2.36
CA ILE A 52 5.49 6.89 -2.53
C ILE A 52 6.79 6.12 -2.72
N ILE A 53 7.25 5.46 -1.66
CA ILE A 53 8.55 4.78 -1.65
C ILE A 53 8.45 3.25 -1.72
N ASN A 54 7.40 2.65 -1.14
CA ASN A 54 7.26 1.20 -1.06
C ASN A 54 6.41 0.64 -2.21
N GLU A 55 6.66 -0.62 -2.58
CA GLU A 55 6.04 -1.27 -3.73
C GLU A 55 4.52 -1.43 -3.60
N PHE A 56 4.03 -1.67 -2.39
CA PHE A 56 2.59 -1.74 -2.12
C PHE A 56 1.88 -0.42 -2.46
N SER A 57 2.36 0.70 -1.89
CA SER A 57 1.83 2.03 -2.15
C SER A 57 1.94 2.41 -3.63
N LYS A 58 3.02 2.00 -4.32
CA LYS A 58 3.16 2.21 -5.77
C LYS A 58 2.06 1.49 -6.55
N TYR A 59 1.78 0.24 -6.21
CA TYR A 59 0.73 -0.55 -6.86
C TYR A 59 -0.66 0.08 -6.63
N MET A 60 -0.98 0.37 -5.36
CA MET A 60 -2.26 0.98 -4.96
C MET A 60 -2.55 2.30 -5.67
N TYR A 61 -1.53 3.15 -5.83
CA TYR A 61 -1.68 4.42 -6.51
C TYR A 61 -1.89 4.28 -8.02
N LYS A 62 -1.20 3.34 -8.67
CA LYS A 62 -1.26 3.16 -10.12
C LYS A 62 -2.53 2.43 -10.55
N GLU A 63 -2.78 1.28 -9.95
CA GLU A 63 -3.83 0.36 -10.38
C GLU A 63 -5.19 0.72 -9.78
N LEU A 64 -5.21 1.22 -8.54
CA LEU A 64 -6.43 1.48 -7.80
C LEU A 64 -6.69 2.96 -7.51
N ARG A 65 -5.78 3.86 -7.94
CA ARG A 65 -5.86 5.31 -7.66
C ARG A 65 -5.99 5.64 -6.17
N VAL A 66 -5.48 4.77 -5.30
CA VAL A 66 -5.46 5.00 -3.85
C VAL A 66 -4.14 5.63 -3.43
N TYR A 67 -4.23 6.73 -2.70
CA TYR A 67 -3.09 7.42 -2.11
C TYR A 67 -3.17 7.38 -0.58
N PHE A 68 -2.15 6.80 0.07
CA PHE A 68 -2.10 6.72 1.52
C PHE A 68 -1.55 8.00 2.16
N ILE A 69 -2.20 8.47 3.22
CA ILE A 69 -1.73 9.61 4.03
C ILE A 69 -0.33 9.35 4.60
N SER A 70 0.01 8.10 4.91
CA SER A 70 1.36 7.72 5.39
C SER A 70 2.47 8.03 4.38
N ASN A 71 2.16 8.16 3.08
CA ASN A 71 3.14 8.59 2.08
C ASN A 71 3.50 10.09 2.22
N LEU A 72 2.63 10.92 2.80
CA LEU A 72 2.90 12.34 3.05
C LEU A 72 4.07 12.54 4.00
N VAL A 73 4.27 11.60 4.92
CA VAL A 73 5.39 11.65 5.87
C VAL A 73 6.74 11.59 5.16
N ASN A 74 6.80 10.95 3.98
CA ASN A 74 8.01 10.91 3.17
C ASN A 74 8.25 12.22 2.40
N LEU A 75 7.25 13.12 2.31
CA LEU A 75 7.37 14.42 1.63
C LEU A 75 7.77 15.55 2.59
N ASN A 76 7.33 15.47 3.84
CA ASN A 76 7.64 16.47 4.86
C ASN A 76 8.09 15.79 6.14
N SER A 77 9.37 16.00 6.50
CA SER A 77 9.96 15.44 7.71
C SER A 77 9.32 15.94 9.01
N GLU A 78 8.64 17.09 8.99
CA GLU A 78 7.86 17.56 10.15
C GLU A 78 6.66 16.64 10.45
N LEU A 79 6.17 15.92 9.44
CA LEU A 79 5.09 14.94 9.57
C LEU A 79 5.57 13.58 10.10
N HIS A 80 6.87 13.40 10.38
CA HIS A 80 7.38 12.17 11.02
C HIS A 80 6.72 11.89 12.37
N GLN A 81 6.18 12.90 13.05
CA GLN A 81 5.40 12.70 14.28
C GLN A 81 4.08 11.92 14.04
N LEU A 82 3.58 11.91 12.80
CA LEU A 82 2.35 11.19 12.39
C LEU A 82 2.63 9.75 11.92
N GLN A 83 3.89 9.38 11.65
CA GLN A 83 4.26 7.97 11.54
C GLN A 83 3.93 7.31 12.87
N GLU A 84 3.31 6.13 12.84
CA GLU A 84 2.72 5.43 13.99
C GLU A 84 3.65 5.41 15.23
N ASN A 85 3.58 6.46 16.04
CA ASN A 85 3.96 6.48 17.45
C ASN A 85 2.81 5.96 18.33
N ASN A 86 1.93 5.12 17.76
CA ASN A 86 0.86 4.43 18.49
C ASN A 86 1.25 2.98 18.84
N ILE A 87 2.51 2.74 19.19
CA ILE A 87 2.85 1.65 20.13
C ILE A 87 3.86 2.21 21.13
N ASN A 88 3.38 3.07 22.04
CA ASN A 88 3.86 2.91 23.40
C ASN A 88 3.57 1.47 23.79
N ARG A 89 4.68 0.75 23.91
CA ARG A 89 4.95 -0.61 24.38
C ARG A 89 3.89 -1.27 25.27
#